data_AF-A0A2L2WX00-F1
#
_entry.id   AF-A0A2L2WX00-F1
#
_cell.length_a   1.000
_cell.length_b   1.000
_cell.length_c   1.000
_cell.angle_alpha   90.00
_cell.angle_beta   90.00
_cell.angle_gamma   90.00
#
_symmetry.space_group_name_H-M   'P 1'
#
loop_
_entity.id
_entity.type
_entity.pdbx_description
1 polymer ?
#
loop_
_entity_poly.entity_id
_entity_poly.type
_entity_poly.pdbx_seq_one_letter_code
_entity_poly.pdbx_strand_id
1 'polypeptide(L)'
;MKLKFLLLSLILILVSTNTTAQQTYTGKASYYGNKFHGRRTSDGSIYHRDSLTCAHRTLPFGTLLKVRNVHNGREVVVKVTDRGPFVKGRIVDLSFAAAKEIDMLSAGVGRVEVEPVNSSLAYLQKTTEIPSLLPELQLPDPTTGEYRTMSEWLDSDKTGREKAKDNARKRSKAAYLSRNKRKQPAWHVLSNRITAKADK
;
A
#
# COMPACT_ATOMS: atom_id res chain seq x y z
N MET A 1 -7.11 47.38 -28.89
CA MET A 1 -5.98 47.14 -27.96
C MET A 1 -6.06 45.80 -27.23
N LYS A 2 -7.24 45.36 -26.74
CA LYS A 2 -7.40 44.13 -25.92
C LYS A 2 -7.01 42.80 -26.61
N LEU A 3 -7.18 42.66 -27.93
CA LEU A 3 -6.89 41.41 -28.66
C LEU A 3 -5.38 41.11 -28.83
N LYS A 4 -4.55 42.16 -28.98
CA LYS A 4 -3.09 42.02 -29.06
C LYS A 4 -2.49 41.59 -27.71
N PHE A 5 -3.05 42.05 -26.59
CA PHE A 5 -2.67 41.60 -25.25
C PHE A 5 -3.06 40.15 -24.98
N LEU A 6 -4.20 39.69 -25.52
CA LEU A 6 -4.69 38.31 -25.36
C LEU A 6 -3.87 37.30 -26.17
N LEU A 7 -3.40 37.68 -27.37
CA LEU A 7 -2.45 36.88 -28.15
C LEU A 7 -1.05 36.83 -27.51
N LEU A 8 -0.59 37.94 -26.93
CA LEU A 8 0.71 38.00 -26.25
C LEU A 8 0.73 37.15 -24.97
N SER A 9 -0.37 37.12 -24.20
CA SER A 9 -0.49 36.26 -23.02
C SER A 9 -0.56 34.77 -23.37
N LEU A 10 -1.19 34.42 -24.50
CA LEU A 10 -1.29 33.03 -24.97
C LEU A 10 0.08 32.47 -25.40
N ILE A 11 0.90 33.30 -26.06
CA ILE A 11 2.27 32.96 -26.44
C ILE A 11 3.16 32.78 -25.20
N LEU A 12 2.98 33.61 -24.16
CA LEU A 12 3.74 33.49 -22.91
C LEU A 12 3.42 32.19 -22.13
N ILE A 13 2.17 31.72 -22.18
CA ILE A 13 1.76 30.45 -21.57
C ILE A 13 2.32 29.25 -22.35
N LEU A 14 2.39 29.33 -23.69
CA LEU A 14 2.96 28.28 -24.55
C LEU A 14 4.47 28.09 -24.39
N VAL A 15 5.22 29.14 -24.03
CA VAL A 15 6.68 29.07 -23.80
C VAL A 15 7.02 28.48 -22.41
N SER A 16 6.03 28.30 -21.53
CA SER A 16 6.23 27.90 -20.13
C SER A 16 6.28 26.38 -19.89
N THR A 17 6.14 25.54 -20.92
CA THR A 17 6.24 24.08 -20.77
C THR A 17 7.71 23.67 -20.65
N ASN A 18 8.28 23.86 -19.46
CA ASN A 18 9.62 23.40 -19.11
C ASN A 18 9.72 21.88 -19.29
N THR A 19 10.42 21.45 -20.33
CA THR A 19 10.83 20.05 -20.50
C THR A 19 11.84 19.73 -19.41
N THR A 20 11.44 18.96 -18.39
CA THR A 20 12.37 18.47 -17.36
C THR A 20 13.21 17.36 -17.96
N ALA A 21 14.33 17.72 -18.60
CA ALA A 21 15.29 16.72 -19.07
C ALA A 21 15.87 15.98 -17.85
N GLN A 22 15.75 14.65 -17.85
CA GLN A 22 16.32 13.80 -16.81
C GLN A 22 17.84 13.95 -16.84
N GLN A 23 18.43 14.39 -15.71
CA GLN A 23 19.87 14.68 -15.65
C GLN A 23 20.67 13.39 -15.84
N THR A 24 21.41 13.32 -16.96
CA THR A 24 22.32 12.21 -17.24
C THR A 24 23.75 12.67 -17.00
N TYR A 25 24.49 11.91 -16.18
CA TYR A 25 25.89 12.16 -15.88
C TYR A 25 26.77 11.14 -16.59
N THR A 26 27.87 11.59 -17.18
CA THR A 26 28.84 10.69 -17.83
C THR A 26 30.19 10.78 -17.14
N GLY A 27 30.87 9.65 -16.98
CA GLY A 27 32.15 9.62 -16.27
C GLY A 27 32.69 8.22 -16.09
N LYS A 28 33.74 8.08 -15.27
CA LYS A 28 34.30 6.76 -14.95
C LYS A 28 33.58 6.15 -13.75
N ALA A 29 33.34 4.84 -13.81
CA ALA A 29 32.96 4.02 -12.67
C ALA A 29 34.11 3.13 -12.24
N SER A 30 34.19 2.84 -10.95
CA SER A 30 34.96 1.68 -10.45
C SER A 30 34.07 0.80 -9.58
N TYR A 31 34.62 -0.19 -8.91
CA TYR A 31 33.87 -1.02 -7.97
C TYR A 31 34.66 -1.34 -6.70
N TYR A 32 33.94 -1.67 -5.63
CA TYR A 32 34.56 -2.05 -4.36
C TYR A 32 35.23 -3.42 -4.44
N GLY A 33 36.50 -3.48 -4.03
CA GLY A 33 37.19 -4.75 -3.82
C GLY A 33 36.65 -5.56 -2.63
N ASN A 34 37.01 -6.84 -2.57
CA ASN A 34 36.49 -7.79 -1.57
C ASN A 34 36.68 -7.34 -0.11
N LYS A 35 37.76 -6.60 0.18
CA LYS A 35 38.10 -6.09 1.52
C LYS A 35 37.04 -5.18 2.15
N PHE A 36 36.14 -4.61 1.35
CA PHE A 36 35.09 -3.72 1.84
C PHE A 36 33.87 -4.48 2.36
N HIS A 37 33.71 -5.74 1.99
CA HIS A 37 32.58 -6.58 2.42
C HIS A 37 32.46 -6.60 3.96
N GLY A 38 31.26 -6.41 4.48
CA GLY A 38 30.99 -6.37 5.92
C GLY A 38 31.31 -5.03 6.61
N ARG A 39 31.83 -4.02 5.89
CA ARG A 39 32.08 -2.70 6.47
C ARG A 39 30.84 -1.81 6.43
N ARG A 40 30.76 -0.85 7.35
CA ARG A 40 29.71 0.18 7.33
C ARG A 40 29.93 1.16 6.17
N THR A 41 28.85 1.49 5.48
CA THR A 41 28.77 2.57 4.48
C THR A 41 28.32 3.88 5.14
N SER A 42 28.39 4.98 4.39
CA SER A 42 28.04 6.32 4.89
C SER A 42 26.57 6.51 5.23
N ASP A 43 25.66 5.69 4.69
CA ASP A 43 24.25 5.66 5.11
C ASP A 43 24.01 4.84 6.40
N GLY A 44 25.07 4.25 6.96
CA GLY A 44 25.03 3.42 8.17
C GLY A 44 24.75 1.94 7.93
N SER A 45 24.39 1.52 6.71
CA SER A 45 24.19 0.11 6.36
C SER A 45 25.51 -0.66 6.25
N ILE A 46 25.45 -1.99 6.23
CA ILE A 46 26.63 -2.84 6.02
C ILE A 46 26.74 -3.18 4.54
N TYR A 47 27.90 -2.90 3.94
CA TYR A 47 28.17 -3.23 2.55
C TYR A 47 28.23 -4.75 2.35
N HIS A 48 27.34 -5.25 1.50
CA HIS A 48 27.37 -6.62 1.00
C HIS A 48 27.76 -6.60 -0.48
N ARG A 49 28.65 -7.50 -0.89
CA ARG A 49 29.22 -7.44 -2.24
C ARG A 49 28.21 -7.81 -3.34
N ASP A 50 27.23 -8.62 -2.96
CA ASP A 50 26.17 -9.11 -3.83
C ASP A 50 24.96 -8.17 -3.91
N SER A 51 24.95 -7.08 -3.14
CA SER A 51 23.90 -6.06 -3.20
C SER A 51 24.09 -5.16 -4.42
N LEU A 52 23.00 -4.65 -5.01
CA LEU A 52 23.05 -3.64 -6.07
C LEU A 52 23.08 -2.23 -5.48
N THR A 53 24.26 -1.83 -5.01
CA THR A 53 24.48 -0.53 -4.36
C THR A 53 25.68 0.21 -4.95
N CYS A 54 25.77 1.51 -4.66
CA CYS A 54 26.88 2.34 -5.11
C CYS A 54 27.21 3.49 -4.15
N ALA A 55 28.41 4.04 -4.30
CA ALA A 55 28.83 5.33 -3.75
C ALA A 55 28.59 6.47 -4.76
N HIS A 56 28.01 7.56 -4.28
CA HIS A 56 27.91 8.82 -5.04
C HIS A 56 28.20 10.04 -4.16
N ARG A 57 28.73 11.11 -4.76
CA ARG A 57 29.28 12.26 -4.01
C ARG A 57 28.21 13.08 -3.32
N THR A 58 27.15 13.42 -4.05
CA THR A 58 26.20 14.46 -3.64
C THR A 58 24.74 14.00 -3.64
N LEU A 59 24.44 12.84 -4.24
CA LEU A 59 23.06 12.39 -4.34
C LEU A 59 22.57 11.91 -2.97
N PRO A 60 21.29 12.14 -2.63
CA PRO A 60 20.71 11.62 -1.40
C PRO A 60 20.91 10.11 -1.27
N PHE A 61 21.05 9.63 -0.03
CA PHE A 61 21.03 8.19 0.21
C PHE A 61 19.64 7.63 -0.14
N GLY A 62 19.60 6.43 -0.69
CA GLY A 62 18.37 5.81 -1.18
C GLY A 62 17.98 6.20 -2.61
N THR A 63 18.63 7.19 -3.24
CA THR A 63 18.42 7.48 -4.66
C THR A 63 18.76 6.25 -5.49
N LEU A 64 17.87 5.89 -6.42
CA LEU A 64 18.10 4.84 -7.40
C LEU A 64 18.75 5.45 -8.63
N LEU A 65 19.78 4.78 -9.14
CA LEU A 65 20.53 5.19 -10.31
C LEU A 65 20.53 4.06 -11.32
N LYS A 66 20.15 4.36 -12.56
CA LYS A 66 20.39 3.49 -13.71
C LYS A 66 21.79 3.78 -14.21
N VAL A 67 22.64 2.77 -14.21
CA VAL A 67 24.04 2.85 -14.60
C VAL A 67 24.24 2.00 -15.84
N ARG A 68 24.62 2.64 -16.94
CA ARG A 68 24.87 2.01 -18.24
C ARG A 68 26.36 2.00 -18.54
N ASN A 69 26.91 0.83 -18.84
CA ASN A 69 28.26 0.72 -19.39
C ASN A 69 28.24 1.13 -20.87
N VAL A 70 28.97 2.18 -21.21
CA VAL A 70 28.96 2.77 -22.55
C VAL A 70 29.56 1.83 -23.59
N HIS A 71 30.45 0.91 -23.18
CA HIS A 71 31.15 0.02 -24.10
C HIS A 71 30.28 -1.12 -24.64
N ASN A 72 29.46 -1.73 -23.78
CA ASN A 72 28.66 -2.91 -24.13
C ASN A 72 27.15 -2.66 -24.06
N GLY A 73 26.71 -1.48 -23.63
CA GLY A 73 25.30 -1.11 -23.52
C GLY A 73 24.55 -1.77 -22.36
N ARG A 74 25.22 -2.55 -21.49
CA ARG A 74 24.57 -3.21 -20.35
C ARG A 74 24.25 -2.21 -19.25
N GLU A 75 23.12 -2.42 -18.58
CA GLU A 75 22.57 -1.50 -17.59
C GLU A 75 22.23 -2.21 -16.29
N VAL A 76 22.35 -1.49 -15.18
CA VAL A 76 21.92 -1.97 -13.85
C VAL A 76 21.34 -0.81 -13.05
N VAL A 77 20.31 -1.10 -12.26
CA VAL A 77 19.78 -0.13 -11.28
C VAL A 77 20.40 -0.40 -9.92
N VAL A 78 20.99 0.64 -9.33
CA VAL A 78 21.69 0.57 -8.04
C VAL A 78 21.15 1.62 -7.08
N LYS A 79 21.25 1.33 -5.78
CA LYS A 79 20.89 2.28 -4.72
C LYS A 79 22.12 3.01 -4.19
N VAL A 80 22.04 4.33 -4.04
CA VAL A 80 23.09 5.13 -3.38
C VAL A 80 23.07 4.84 -1.88
N THR A 81 24.12 4.21 -1.36
CA THR A 81 24.27 3.87 0.08
C THR A 81 25.55 4.45 0.69
N ASP A 82 26.47 4.95 -0.13
CA ASP A 82 27.77 5.40 0.36
C ASP A 82 28.23 6.72 -0.29
N ARG A 83 29.28 7.32 0.26
CA ARG A 83 29.91 8.55 -0.24
C ARG A 83 31.22 8.26 -0.95
N GLY A 84 31.48 9.05 -1.97
CA GLY A 84 32.58 8.86 -2.90
C GLY A 84 32.04 8.89 -4.34
N PRO A 85 32.85 8.55 -5.35
CA PRO A 85 34.28 8.31 -5.27
C PRO A 85 35.02 9.58 -4.79
N PHE A 86 36.23 9.48 -4.24
CA PHE A 86 37.06 10.66 -3.95
C PHE A 86 38.18 10.88 -4.97
N VAL A 87 38.32 9.96 -5.92
CA VAL A 87 39.26 10.04 -7.04
C VAL A 87 38.71 10.99 -8.10
N LYS A 88 39.57 11.85 -8.68
CA LYS A 88 39.20 12.75 -9.78
C LYS A 88 38.77 11.95 -11.01
N GLY A 89 37.70 12.40 -11.68
CA GLY A 89 37.19 11.79 -12.92
C GLY A 89 36.32 10.53 -12.74
N ARG A 90 36.21 9.96 -11.54
CA ARG A 90 35.22 8.91 -11.24
C ARG A 90 33.95 9.53 -10.69
N ILE A 91 32.80 9.11 -11.19
CA ILE A 91 31.48 9.63 -10.78
C ILE A 91 30.72 8.67 -9.88
N VAL A 92 30.99 7.36 -9.97
CA VAL A 92 30.31 6.33 -9.16
C VAL A 92 31.27 5.19 -8.82
N ASP A 93 31.18 4.65 -7.61
CA ASP A 93 31.84 3.40 -7.22
C ASP A 93 30.76 2.34 -6.96
N LEU A 94 30.73 1.28 -7.78
CA LEU A 94 29.70 0.24 -7.76
C LEU A 94 30.02 -0.87 -6.76
N SER A 95 29.00 -1.61 -6.34
CA SER A 95 29.20 -2.91 -5.72
C SER A 95 29.80 -3.92 -6.71
N PHE A 96 30.33 -5.02 -6.17
CA PHE A 96 30.86 -6.11 -7.00
C PHE A 96 29.78 -6.72 -7.90
N ALA A 97 28.59 -7.01 -7.37
CA ALA A 97 27.48 -7.51 -8.18
C ALA A 97 27.06 -6.53 -9.27
N ALA A 98 26.90 -5.24 -8.96
CA ALA A 98 26.52 -4.24 -9.98
C ALA A 98 27.55 -4.14 -11.10
N ALA A 99 28.86 -4.17 -10.77
CA ALA A 99 29.92 -4.16 -11.76
C ALA A 99 29.97 -5.46 -12.60
N LYS A 100 29.55 -6.59 -12.02
CA LYS A 100 29.39 -7.87 -12.72
C LYS A 100 28.25 -7.81 -13.73
N GLU A 101 27.10 -7.27 -13.36
CA GLU A 101 25.92 -7.16 -14.23
C GLU A 101 26.23 -6.37 -15.51
N ILE A 102 26.97 -5.26 -15.38
CA ILE A 102 27.36 -4.43 -16.53
C ILE A 102 28.69 -4.86 -17.19
N ASP A 103 29.22 -6.03 -16.80
CA ASP A 103 30.44 -6.64 -17.34
C ASP A 103 31.65 -5.67 -17.36
N MET A 104 31.94 -5.09 -16.19
CA MET A 104 33.04 -4.15 -15.97
C MET A 104 34.17 -4.74 -15.11
N LEU A 105 34.01 -5.96 -14.59
CA LEU A 105 34.95 -6.55 -13.62
C LEU A 105 36.38 -6.66 -14.16
N SER A 106 36.53 -7.13 -15.41
CA SER A 106 37.83 -7.32 -16.07
C SER A 106 38.56 -6.00 -16.34
N ALA A 107 37.82 -4.95 -16.69
CA ALA A 107 38.36 -3.62 -16.94
C ALA A 107 38.79 -2.90 -15.66
N GLY A 108 38.17 -3.22 -14.51
CA GLY A 108 38.41 -2.53 -13.23
C GLY A 108 37.74 -1.15 -13.15
N VAL A 109 37.93 -0.33 -14.18
CA VAL A 109 37.37 1.01 -14.35
C VAL A 109 36.78 1.13 -15.75
N GLY A 110 35.52 1.56 -15.85
CA GLY A 110 34.80 1.70 -17.12
C GLY A 110 34.18 3.08 -17.27
N ARG A 111 33.90 3.50 -18.52
CA ARG A 111 33.09 4.70 -18.77
C ARG A 111 31.61 4.32 -18.69
N VAL A 112 30.86 5.08 -17.90
CA VAL A 112 29.43 4.85 -17.66
C VAL A 112 28.62 6.11 -17.88
N GLU A 113 27.35 5.90 -18.16
CA GLU A 113 26.28 6.88 -18.05
C GLU A 113 25.44 6.56 -16.81
N VAL A 114 25.10 7.58 -16.04
CA VAL A 114 24.37 7.47 -14.78
C VAL A 114 23.17 8.39 -14.83
N GLU A 115 21.99 7.83 -14.60
CA GLU A 115 20.72 8.53 -14.65
C GLU A 115 19.90 8.23 -13.39
N PRO A 116 19.45 9.25 -12.62
CA PRO A 116 18.55 9.02 -11.49
C PRO A 116 17.24 8.41 -11.97
N VAL A 117 16.77 7.34 -11.33
CA VAL A 117 15.48 6.71 -11.65
C VAL A 117 14.39 7.41 -10.86
N ASN A 118 13.45 8.07 -11.56
CA ASN A 118 12.24 8.61 -10.94
C ASN A 118 11.27 7.47 -10.61
N SER A 119 11.43 6.87 -9.43
CA SER A 119 10.61 5.76 -8.96
C SER A 119 9.15 6.15 -8.66
N SER A 120 8.82 7.45 -8.59
CA SER A 120 7.49 7.95 -8.22
C SER A 120 6.42 7.64 -9.27
N LEU A 121 6.76 7.59 -10.56
CA LEU A 121 5.77 7.35 -11.61
C LEU A 121 5.55 5.86 -11.90
N ALA A 122 6.61 5.05 -11.88
CA ALA A 122 6.52 3.62 -12.22
C ALA A 122 5.78 2.78 -11.16
N TYR A 123 5.87 3.15 -9.87
CA TYR A 123 5.15 2.43 -8.81
C TYR A 123 3.67 2.83 -8.75
N LEU A 124 3.36 4.12 -8.90
CA LEU A 124 1.97 4.61 -8.88
C LEU A 124 1.15 4.15 -10.09
N GLN A 125 1.78 3.97 -11.26
CA GLN A 125 1.12 3.37 -12.42
C GLN A 125 0.79 1.89 -12.21
N LYS A 126 1.63 1.17 -11.46
CA LYS A 126 1.43 -0.26 -11.21
C LYS A 126 0.33 -0.53 -10.20
N THR A 127 0.03 0.38 -9.29
CA THR A 127 -1.08 0.23 -8.34
C THR A 127 -2.46 0.43 -8.98
N THR A 128 -2.57 1.18 -10.07
CA THR A 128 -3.84 1.39 -10.79
C THR A 128 -4.24 0.22 -11.68
N GLU A 129 -3.29 -0.64 -12.07
CA GLU A 129 -3.52 -1.79 -12.94
C GLU A 129 -3.51 -3.14 -12.21
N ILE A 130 -3.28 -3.20 -10.90
CA ILE A 130 -3.56 -4.41 -10.13
C ILE A 130 -5.09 -4.46 -9.99
N PRO A 131 -5.82 -5.33 -10.72
CA PRO A 131 -7.15 -5.70 -10.24
C PRO A 131 -6.91 -6.27 -8.85
N SER A 132 -7.77 -5.98 -7.89
CA SER A 132 -7.75 -6.48 -6.51
C SER A 132 -7.60 -8.00 -6.42
N LEU A 133 -6.40 -8.52 -6.70
CA LEU A 133 -6.00 -9.92 -6.74
C LEU A 133 -5.66 -10.41 -5.34
N LEU A 134 -5.57 -9.49 -4.38
CA LEU A 134 -5.59 -9.86 -2.97
C LEU A 134 -7.03 -10.24 -2.62
N PRO A 135 -7.29 -11.49 -2.23
CA PRO A 135 -8.61 -11.85 -1.70
C PRO A 135 -8.95 -10.94 -0.52
N GLU A 136 -10.22 -10.62 -0.37
CA GLU A 136 -10.69 -9.84 0.78
C GLU A 136 -10.22 -10.52 2.08
N LEU A 137 -9.58 -9.75 2.96
CA LEU A 137 -8.96 -10.29 4.17
C LEU A 137 -10.03 -11.00 5.03
N GLN A 138 -9.89 -12.31 5.18
CA GLN A 138 -10.75 -13.10 6.04
C GLN A 138 -10.12 -13.26 7.42
N LEU A 139 -10.88 -12.92 8.46
CA LEU A 139 -10.47 -13.03 9.86
C LEU A 139 -11.25 -14.16 10.55
N PRO A 140 -10.61 -14.94 11.44
CA PRO A 140 -11.27 -16.00 12.17
C PRO A 140 -12.28 -15.41 13.16
N ASP A 141 -13.51 -15.93 13.14
CA ASP A 141 -14.53 -15.55 14.09
C ASP A 141 -14.35 -16.30 15.42
N PRO A 142 -14.12 -15.62 16.56
CA PRO A 142 -13.90 -16.28 17.85
C PRO A 142 -15.12 -17.06 18.36
N THR A 143 -16.30 -16.82 17.78
CA THR A 143 -17.56 -17.44 18.19
C THR A 143 -17.85 -18.72 17.39
N THR A 144 -17.57 -18.70 16.10
CA THR A 144 -17.92 -19.79 15.17
C THR A 144 -16.71 -20.58 14.66
N GLY A 145 -15.50 -20.02 14.76
CA GLY A 145 -14.27 -20.59 14.22
C GLY A 145 -14.14 -20.45 12.70
N GLU A 146 -15.14 -19.85 12.03
CA GLU A 146 -15.15 -19.66 10.58
C GLU A 146 -14.39 -18.40 10.18
N TYR A 147 -13.79 -18.42 8.98
CA TYR A 147 -13.13 -17.26 8.39
C TYR A 147 -14.16 -16.39 7.67
N ARG A 148 -14.22 -15.10 8.01
CA ARG A 148 -15.18 -14.14 7.46
C ARG A 148 -14.54 -12.83 7.08
N THR A 149 -15.16 -12.12 6.14
CA THR A 149 -14.71 -10.77 5.78
C THR A 149 -15.21 -9.71 6.77
N MET A 150 -14.62 -8.52 6.75
CA MET A 150 -15.04 -7.41 7.63
C MET A 150 -16.48 -6.95 7.34
N SER A 151 -16.93 -7.06 6.08
CA SER A 151 -18.28 -6.71 5.65
C SER A 151 -19.32 -7.69 6.22
N GLU A 152 -19.05 -8.99 6.19
CA GLU A 152 -19.89 -10.05 6.79
C GLU A 152 -19.95 -9.91 8.32
N TRP A 153 -18.83 -9.59 8.96
CA TRP A 153 -18.77 -9.34 10.41
C TRP A 153 -19.72 -8.22 10.84
N LEU A 154 -19.63 -7.07 10.17
CA LEU A 154 -20.46 -5.90 10.48
C LEU A 154 -21.95 -6.16 10.22
N ASP A 155 -22.31 -7.02 9.27
CA ASP A 155 -23.70 -7.37 8.97
C ASP A 155 -24.28 -8.38 9.99
N SER A 156 -23.47 -9.36 10.39
CA SER A 156 -23.84 -10.35 11.42
C SER A 156 -24.16 -9.71 12.78
N ASP A 157 -23.40 -8.67 13.15
CA ASP A 157 -23.55 -7.98 14.42
C ASP A 157 -24.85 -7.13 14.46
N LYS A 158 -25.23 -6.55 13.31
CA LYS A 158 -26.50 -5.82 13.15
C LYS A 158 -27.70 -6.75 13.21
N THR A 159 -27.67 -7.87 12.48
CA THR A 159 -28.77 -8.85 12.48
C THR A 159 -28.92 -9.53 13.85
N GLY A 160 -27.82 -9.82 14.54
CA GLY A 160 -27.83 -10.32 15.92
C GLY A 160 -28.49 -9.33 16.89
N ARG A 161 -28.10 -8.05 16.83
CA ARG A 161 -28.70 -6.98 17.65
C ARG A 161 -30.20 -6.80 17.39
N GLU A 162 -30.64 -6.87 16.14
CA GLU A 162 -32.05 -6.67 15.80
C GLU A 162 -32.91 -7.85 16.28
N LYS A 163 -32.45 -9.10 16.10
CA LYS A 163 -33.10 -10.29 16.66
C LYS A 163 -33.22 -10.23 18.19
N ALA A 164 -32.18 -9.72 18.87
CA ALA A 164 -32.20 -9.56 20.32
C ALA A 164 -33.26 -8.54 20.78
N LYS A 165 -33.38 -7.40 20.09
CA LYS A 165 -34.42 -6.38 20.36
C LYS A 165 -35.82 -6.94 20.14
N ASP A 166 -36.05 -7.68 19.05
CA ASP A 166 -37.35 -8.27 18.75
C ASP A 166 -37.77 -9.30 19.81
N ASN A 167 -36.84 -10.14 20.24
CA ASN A 167 -37.09 -11.09 21.33
C ASN A 167 -37.38 -10.37 22.65
N ALA A 168 -36.66 -9.29 22.97
CA ALA A 168 -36.96 -8.46 24.14
C ALA A 168 -38.36 -7.84 24.05
N ARG A 169 -38.77 -7.34 22.87
CA ARG A 169 -40.11 -6.77 22.63
C ARG A 169 -41.23 -7.82 22.75
N LYS A 170 -41.00 -9.04 22.26
CA LYS A 170 -41.95 -10.16 22.42
C LYS A 170 -42.10 -10.55 23.89
N ARG A 171 -40.98 -10.64 24.63
CA ARG A 171 -40.97 -10.94 26.07
C ARG A 171 -41.69 -9.87 26.89
N SER A 172 -41.45 -8.58 26.62
CA SER A 172 -42.13 -7.48 27.31
C SER A 172 -43.64 -7.46 27.03
N LYS A 173 -44.05 -7.70 25.78
CA LYS A 173 -45.47 -7.81 25.41
C LYS A 173 -46.16 -8.99 26.11
N ALA A 174 -45.52 -10.16 26.16
CA ALA A 174 -46.04 -11.32 26.87
C ALA A 174 -46.19 -11.06 28.39
N ALA A 175 -45.20 -10.40 29.00
CA ALA A 175 -45.25 -10.01 30.40
C ALA A 175 -46.37 -8.99 30.69
N TYR A 176 -46.60 -8.03 29.79
CA TYR A 176 -47.71 -7.07 29.92
C TYR A 176 -49.07 -7.78 29.87
N LEU A 177 -49.28 -8.66 28.88
CA LEU A 177 -50.53 -9.39 28.70
C LEU A 177 -50.84 -10.31 29.89
N SER A 178 -49.83 -11.01 30.42
CA SER A 178 -50.02 -11.88 31.60
C SER A 178 -50.37 -11.10 32.85
N ARG A 179 -49.76 -9.93 33.06
CA ARG A 179 -50.06 -9.03 34.19
C ARG A 179 -51.48 -8.47 34.10
N ASN A 180 -51.96 -8.11 32.91
CA ASN A 180 -53.33 -7.63 32.72
C ASN A 180 -54.37 -8.76 32.81
N LYS A 181 -54.07 -9.97 32.32
CA LYS A 181 -54.97 -11.14 32.47
C LYS A 181 -55.25 -11.47 33.94
N ARG A 182 -54.27 -11.30 34.83
CA ARG A 182 -54.44 -11.48 36.28
C ARG A 182 -55.29 -10.40 36.96
N LYS A 183 -55.45 -9.22 36.33
CA LYS A 183 -56.26 -8.12 36.86
C LYS A 183 -57.72 -8.15 36.41
N GLN A 184 -58.05 -8.97 35.41
CA GLN A 184 -59.45 -9.11 35.00
C GLN A 184 -60.17 -10.07 35.96
N PRO A 185 -61.38 -9.73 36.45
CA PRO A 185 -62.14 -10.62 37.31
C PRO A 185 -62.50 -11.90 36.52
N ALA A 186 -62.13 -13.05 37.06
CA ALA A 186 -62.49 -14.34 36.50
C ALA A 186 -63.96 -14.63 36.83
N TRP A 187 -64.89 -14.10 36.03
CA TRP A 187 -66.30 -14.48 36.15
C TRP A 187 -66.47 -15.93 35.69
N HIS A 188 -66.73 -16.84 36.63
CA HIS A 188 -67.26 -18.17 36.32
C HIS A 188 -68.75 -18.04 36.03
N VAL A 189 -69.14 -18.26 34.77
CA VAL A 189 -70.57 -18.38 34.42
C VAL A 189 -71.06 -19.72 34.96
N LEU A 190 -71.72 -19.70 36.13
CA LEU A 190 -72.52 -20.84 36.57
C LEU A 190 -73.76 -20.89 35.67
N SER A 191 -73.85 -21.90 34.81
CA SER A 191 -75.02 -22.11 33.97
C SER A 191 -76.26 -22.28 34.85
N ASN A 192 -77.22 -21.38 34.67
CA ASN A 192 -78.46 -21.27 35.42
C ASN A 192 -79.27 -22.58 35.42
N ARG A 193 -79.75 -22.97 36.61
CA ARG A 193 -80.93 -23.84 36.74
C ARG A 193 -82.09 -23.17 36.02
N ILE A 194 -82.71 -23.90 35.09
CA ILE A 194 -84.09 -23.70 34.66
C ILE A 194 -84.82 -24.99 35.01
N THR A 195 -85.58 -25.00 36.09
CA THR A 195 -86.51 -26.09 36.42
C THR A 195 -87.78 -25.91 35.60
N ALA A 196 -88.06 -26.86 34.70
CA ALA A 196 -89.37 -27.08 34.12
C ALA A 196 -89.98 -28.38 34.69
N LYS A 197 -91.29 -28.35 34.91
CA LYS A 197 -92.16 -29.19 35.74
C LYS A 197 -92.31 -30.64 35.23
N ALA A 198 -92.62 -31.58 36.13
CA ALA A 198 -93.32 -32.82 35.80
C ALA A 198 -94.48 -33.05 36.79
N ASP A 199 -95.71 -33.05 36.27
CA ASP A 199 -96.92 -33.50 36.97
C ASP A 199 -97.08 -35.02 36.77
N LYS A 200 -97.08 -35.78 37.88
CA LYS A 200 -98.04 -36.84 38.24
C LYS A 200 -97.68 -37.46 39.58
#